data_AF-A0A3C1D4D4-F1
#
_entry.id   AF-A0A3C1D4D4-F1
#
_cell.length_a   1.000
_cell.length_b   1.000
_cell.length_c   1.000
_cell.angle_alpha   90.00
_cell.angle_beta   90.00
_cell.angle_gamma   90.00
#
_symmetry.space_group_name_H-M   'P 1'
#
loop_
_entity.id
_entity.type
_entity.pdbx_description
1 polymer ?
#
loop_
_entity_poly.entity_id
_entity_poly.type
_entity_poly.pdbx_seq_one_letter_code
_entity_poly.pdbx_strand_id
1 'polypeptide(L)'
;MENLRLPLGAWVEALLDFIGAVFGWLFDAIALALGAIYEGLDWVLVTPPFWLIIIALAALAYWVKGWKLALGTALGLLLIVLLDQWENAMDTLALVLVAAAIAIIISIPVGIWAARNDTVSRIVRPIL
;
A
#
# COMPACT_ATOMS: atom_id res chain seq x y z
N MET A 1 35.59 0.08 -32.27
CA MET A 1 35.10 0.96 -31.18
C MET A 1 33.96 0.29 -30.40
N GLU A 2 34.02 -1.04 -30.21
CA GLU A 2 32.96 -1.84 -29.58
C GLU A 2 33.33 -2.34 -28.17
N ASN A 3 34.56 -2.05 -27.71
CA ASN A 3 35.14 -2.59 -26.48
C ASN A 3 35.14 -1.60 -25.30
N LEU A 4 34.41 -0.48 -25.42
CA LEU A 4 34.28 0.54 -24.36
C LEU A 4 32.82 0.70 -23.91
N ARG A 5 32.09 -0.42 -23.85
CA ARG A 5 30.76 -0.48 -23.23
C ARG A 5 30.97 -0.85 -21.77
N LEU A 6 30.67 0.09 -20.86
CA LEU A 6 30.64 -0.21 -19.43
C LEU A 6 29.66 -1.38 -19.21
N PRO A 7 30.08 -2.50 -18.62
CA PRO A 7 29.24 -3.69 -18.43
C PRO A 7 28.28 -3.50 -17.26
N LEU A 8 27.53 -2.39 -17.27
CA LEU A 8 26.58 -2.03 -16.22
C LEU A 8 25.51 -3.13 -16.04
N GLY A 9 25.10 -3.80 -17.12
CA GLY A 9 24.18 -4.94 -17.05
C GLY A 9 24.70 -6.06 -16.16
N ALA A 10 25.93 -6.54 -16.41
CA ALA A 10 26.54 -7.60 -15.61
C ALA A 10 26.78 -7.19 -14.15
N TRP A 11 27.06 -5.91 -13.88
CA TRP A 11 27.23 -5.40 -12.52
C TRP A 11 25.89 -5.30 -11.77
N VAL A 12 24.83 -4.86 -12.45
CA VAL A 12 23.48 -4.81 -11.88
C VAL A 12 22.95 -6.21 -11.65
N GLU A 13 23.10 -7.13 -12.60
CA GLU A 13 22.73 -8.54 -12.46
C GLU A 13 23.45 -9.18 -11.26
N ALA A 14 24.77 -9.05 -11.16
CA ALA A 14 25.53 -9.57 -10.02
C ALA A 14 25.10 -8.97 -8.67
N LEU A 15 24.73 -7.67 -8.65
CA LEU A 15 24.19 -7.03 -7.46
C LEU A 15 22.80 -7.55 -7.10
N LEU A 16 21.91 -7.71 -8.09
CA LEU A 16 20.57 -8.26 -7.89
C LEU A 16 20.63 -9.71 -7.42
N ASP A 17 21.51 -10.53 -8.00
CA ASP A 17 21.74 -11.92 -7.58
C ASP A 17 22.28 -11.99 -6.14
N PHE A 18 23.22 -11.10 -5.78
CA PHE A 18 23.72 -11.01 -4.41
C PHE A 18 22.61 -10.60 -3.43
N ILE A 19 21.84 -9.57 -3.76
CA ILE A 19 20.71 -9.10 -2.94
C ILE A 19 19.66 -10.21 -2.81
N GLY A 20 19.32 -10.90 -3.90
CA GLY A 20 18.39 -12.02 -3.90
C GLY A 20 18.90 -13.21 -3.07
N ALA A 21 20.18 -13.53 -3.16
CA ALA A 21 20.77 -14.61 -2.36
C ALA A 21 20.79 -14.31 -0.85
N VAL A 22 21.03 -13.05 -0.46
CA VAL A 22 21.14 -12.65 0.96
C VAL A 22 19.77 -12.29 1.57
N PHE A 23 18.94 -11.57 0.82
CA PHE A 23 17.67 -11.00 1.29
C PHE A 23 16.44 -11.65 0.66
N GLY A 24 16.58 -12.69 -0.17
CA GLY A 24 15.44 -13.39 -0.79
C GLY A 24 14.39 -13.81 0.23
N TRP A 25 14.81 -14.43 1.33
CA TRP A 25 13.91 -14.81 2.43
C TRP A 25 13.16 -13.62 3.05
N LEU A 26 13.76 -12.43 3.09
CA LEU A 26 13.13 -11.21 3.60
C LEU A 26 12.10 -10.69 2.58
N PHE A 27 12.45 -10.65 1.30
CA PHE A 27 11.51 -10.23 0.25
C PHE A 27 10.32 -11.19 0.14
N ASP A 28 10.55 -12.49 0.24
CA ASP A 28 9.50 -13.50 0.25
C ASP A 28 8.61 -13.35 1.49
N ALA A 29 9.19 -13.11 2.67
CA ALA A 29 8.44 -12.87 3.89
C ALA A 29 7.57 -11.60 3.80
N ILE A 30 8.12 -10.52 3.24
CA ILE A 30 7.37 -9.29 2.99
C ILE A 30 6.26 -9.56 1.98
N ALA A 31 6.55 -10.17 0.83
CA ALA A 31 5.57 -10.49 -0.20
C ALA A 31 4.42 -11.35 0.35
N LEU A 32 4.74 -12.36 1.15
CA LEU A 32 3.75 -13.21 1.81
C LEU A 32 2.90 -12.42 2.81
N ALA A 33 3.52 -11.58 3.65
CA ALA A 33 2.79 -10.76 4.60
C ALA A 33 1.87 -9.75 3.90
N LEU A 34 2.37 -9.06 2.87
CA LEU A 34 1.61 -8.09 2.09
C LEU A 34 0.46 -8.75 1.32
N GLY A 35 0.75 -9.88 0.67
CA GLY A 35 -0.23 -10.69 -0.04
C GLY A 35 -1.34 -11.16 0.88
N ALA A 36 -0.99 -11.71 2.05
CA ALA A 36 -1.99 -12.18 3.02
C ALA A 36 -2.92 -11.06 3.54
N ILE A 37 -2.38 -9.86 3.79
CA ILE A 37 -3.20 -8.72 4.23
C ILE A 37 -4.08 -8.22 3.08
N TYR A 38 -3.53 -8.12 1.87
CA TYR A 38 -4.27 -7.71 0.68
C TYR A 38 -5.41 -8.70 0.38
N GLU A 39 -5.12 -9.99 0.28
CA GLU A 39 -6.12 -11.04 0.04
C GLU A 39 -7.19 -11.05 1.14
N GLY A 40 -6.80 -10.83 2.40
CA GLY A 40 -7.74 -10.72 3.50
C GLY A 40 -8.68 -9.52 3.38
N LEU A 41 -8.16 -8.35 2.96
CA LEU A 41 -8.98 -7.16 2.73
C LEU A 41 -9.87 -7.31 1.50
N ASP A 42 -9.31 -7.79 0.39
CA ASP A 42 -10.05 -8.07 -0.84
C ASP A 42 -11.22 -9.02 -0.55
N TRP A 43 -10.97 -10.12 0.15
CA TRP A 43 -12.01 -11.07 0.53
C TRP A 43 -13.14 -10.42 1.34
N VAL A 44 -12.81 -9.51 2.27
CA VAL A 44 -13.82 -8.77 3.06
C VAL A 44 -14.58 -7.74 2.22
N LEU A 45 -13.95 -7.12 1.23
CA LEU A 45 -14.52 -6.03 0.44
C LEU A 45 -15.30 -6.51 -0.80
N VAL A 46 -14.89 -7.61 -1.42
CA VAL A 46 -15.43 -8.11 -2.69
C VAL A 46 -16.42 -9.27 -2.49
N THR A 47 -16.17 -10.17 -1.55
CA THR A 47 -17.05 -11.35 -1.33
C THR A 47 -18.48 -10.95 -0.93
N PRO A 48 -18.70 -9.97 -0.03
CA PRO A 48 -20.05 -9.56 0.32
C PRO A 48 -20.75 -8.84 -0.83
N PRO A 49 -22.09 -8.89 -0.91
CA PRO A 49 -22.83 -8.12 -1.90
C PRO A 49 -22.52 -6.62 -1.82
N PHE A 50 -22.31 -5.98 -2.97
CA PHE A 50 -21.88 -4.57 -3.05
C PHE A 50 -22.72 -3.61 -2.19
N TRP A 51 -24.05 -3.82 -2.12
CA TRP A 51 -24.96 -2.96 -1.36
C TRP A 51 -24.67 -2.99 0.13
N LEU A 52 -24.20 -4.11 0.67
CA LEU A 52 -23.85 -4.26 2.08
C LEU A 52 -22.61 -3.43 2.40
N ILE A 53 -21.59 -3.49 1.54
CA ILE A 53 -20.36 -2.69 1.67
C ILE A 53 -20.65 -1.20 1.52
N ILE A 54 -21.51 -0.81 0.58
CA ILE A 54 -21.95 0.58 0.42
C ILE A 54 -22.60 1.10 1.70
N ILE A 55 -23.53 0.32 2.30
CA ILE A 55 -24.19 0.70 3.55
C ILE A 55 -23.16 0.82 4.67
N ALA A 56 -22.24 -0.13 4.80
CA ALA A 56 -21.21 -0.12 5.84
C ALA A 56 -20.28 1.11 5.72
N LEU A 57 -19.77 1.39 4.52
CA LEU A 57 -18.89 2.54 4.28
C LEU A 57 -19.65 3.87 4.41
N ALA A 58 -20.90 3.95 3.97
CA ALA A 58 -21.73 5.14 4.15
C ALA A 58 -22.05 5.38 5.63
N ALA A 59 -22.29 4.33 6.42
CA ALA A 59 -22.50 4.43 7.86
C ALA A 59 -21.21 4.91 8.58
N LEU A 60 -20.05 4.40 8.17
CA LEU A 60 -18.76 4.88 8.67
C LEU A 60 -18.55 6.36 8.33
N ALA A 61 -18.81 6.74 7.08
CA ALA A 61 -18.74 8.14 6.64
C ALA A 61 -19.71 9.06 7.41
N TYR A 62 -20.91 8.56 7.71
CA TYR A 62 -21.89 9.27 8.55
C TYR A 62 -21.34 9.52 9.95
N TRP A 63 -20.73 8.50 10.56
CA TRP A 63 -20.17 8.61 11.90
C TRP A 63 -18.98 9.58 11.97
N VAL A 64 -18.14 9.63 10.93
CA VAL A 64 -16.94 10.48 10.90
C VAL A 64 -17.26 11.96 10.64
N LYS A 65 -18.18 12.28 9.71
CA LYS A 65 -18.40 13.67 9.25
C LYS A 65 -19.87 14.04 9.03
N GLY A 66 -20.80 13.12 9.26
CA GLY A 66 -22.24 13.34 9.11
C GLY A 66 -22.82 13.01 7.73
N TRP A 67 -24.10 13.33 7.55
CA TRP A 67 -24.93 12.87 6.42
C TRP A 67 -24.46 13.30 5.03
N LYS A 68 -23.82 14.46 4.89
CA LYS A 68 -23.32 14.95 3.59
C LYS A 68 -22.22 14.03 3.05
N LEU A 69 -21.31 13.59 3.91
CA LEU A 69 -20.24 12.66 3.51
C LEU A 69 -20.83 11.27 3.21
N ALA A 70 -21.72 10.78 4.08
CA ALA A 70 -22.38 9.49 3.89
C ALA A 70 -23.11 9.39 2.54
N LEU A 71 -23.88 10.43 2.18
CA LEU A 71 -24.58 10.49 0.90
C LEU A 71 -23.59 10.53 -0.27
N GLY A 72 -22.53 11.33 -0.17
CA GLY A 72 -21.48 11.41 -1.18
C GLY A 72 -20.78 10.06 -1.39
N THR A 73 -20.43 9.36 -0.31
CA THR A 73 -19.85 8.01 -0.34
C THR A 73 -20.81 7.02 -1.00
N ALA A 74 -22.08 6.99 -0.59
CA ALA A 74 -23.06 6.07 -1.16
C ALA A 74 -23.26 6.30 -2.67
N LEU A 75 -23.45 7.56 -3.09
CA LEU A 75 -23.63 7.90 -4.50
C LEU A 75 -22.37 7.62 -5.33
N GLY A 76 -21.18 7.92 -4.79
CA GLY A 76 -19.91 7.65 -5.46
C GLY A 76 -19.66 6.16 -5.66
N LEU A 77 -19.88 5.34 -4.62
CA LEU A 77 -19.74 3.89 -4.73
C LEU A 77 -20.80 3.28 -5.65
N LEU A 78 -22.03 3.80 -5.64
CA LEU A 78 -23.08 3.35 -6.54
C LEU A 78 -22.73 3.68 -8.00
N LEU A 79 -22.11 4.83 -8.27
CA LEU A 79 -21.57 5.15 -9.59
C LEU A 79 -20.50 4.15 -10.04
N ILE A 80 -19.60 3.72 -9.15
CA ILE A 80 -18.60 2.71 -9.46
C ILE A 80 -19.25 1.37 -9.85
N VAL A 81 -20.30 0.97 -9.12
CA VAL A 81 -21.09 -0.23 -9.47
C VAL A 81 -21.74 -0.07 -10.84
N LEU A 82 -22.32 1.10 -11.14
CA LEU A 82 -22.95 1.37 -12.44
C LEU A 82 -21.96 1.34 -13.61
N LEU A 83 -20.69 1.62 -13.35
CA LEU A 83 -19.61 1.56 -14.35
C LEU A 83 -18.98 0.16 -14.45
N ASP A 84 -19.47 -0.82 -13.69
CA ASP A 84 -18.92 -2.19 -13.62
C ASP A 84 -17.46 -2.24 -13.15
N GLN A 85 -17.04 -1.27 -12.34
CA GLN A 85 -15.67 -1.14 -11.84
C GLN A 85 -15.53 -1.44 -10.34
N TRP A 86 -16.46 -2.23 -9.79
CA TRP A 86 -16.50 -2.53 -8.36
C TRP A 86 -15.24 -3.26 -7.88
N GLU A 87 -14.87 -4.36 -8.54
CA GLU A 87 -13.72 -5.20 -8.17
C GLU A 87 -12.43 -4.39 -8.21
N ASN A 88 -12.14 -3.74 -9.35
CA ASN A 88 -11.00 -2.84 -9.51
C ASN A 88 -10.96 -1.73 -8.43
N ALA A 89 -12.12 -1.17 -8.05
CA ALA A 89 -12.16 -0.15 -7.00
C ALA A 89 -11.87 -0.72 -5.61
N MET A 90 -12.38 -1.91 -5.28
CA MET A 90 -12.09 -2.57 -4.01
C MET A 90 -10.63 -3.02 -3.92
N ASP A 91 -10.04 -3.49 -5.03
CA ASP A 91 -8.60 -3.80 -5.13
C ASP A 91 -7.73 -2.58 -4.81
N THR A 92 -8.04 -1.44 -5.43
CA THR A 92 -7.28 -0.21 -5.14
C THR A 92 -7.48 0.24 -3.70
N LEU A 93 -8.68 0.11 -3.13
CA LEU A 93 -8.94 0.43 -1.73
C LEU A 93 -8.15 -0.49 -0.79
N ALA A 94 -8.13 -1.79 -1.05
CA ALA A 94 -7.35 -2.76 -0.28
C ALA A 94 -5.87 -2.39 -0.31
N LEU A 95 -5.30 -2.17 -1.50
CA LEU A 95 -3.90 -1.78 -1.66
C LEU A 95 -3.56 -0.46 -0.96
N VAL A 96 -4.43 0.55 -1.03
CA VAL A 96 -4.25 1.83 -0.33
C VAL A 96 -4.28 1.63 1.19
N LEU A 97 -5.17 0.79 1.73
CA LEU A 97 -5.24 0.48 3.15
C LEU A 97 -3.98 -0.26 3.63
N VAL A 98 -3.51 -1.25 2.87
CA VAL A 98 -2.27 -1.98 3.14
C VAL A 98 -1.09 -1.00 3.14
N ALA A 99 -0.94 -0.20 2.08
CA ALA A 99 0.14 0.78 1.96
C ALA A 99 0.13 1.79 3.10
N ALA A 100 -1.04 2.33 3.46
CA ALA A 100 -1.18 3.27 4.56
C ALA A 100 -0.79 2.65 5.91
N ALA A 101 -1.22 1.41 6.18
CA ALA A 101 -0.86 0.70 7.40
C ALA A 101 0.66 0.51 7.52
N ILE A 102 1.32 0.07 6.46
CA ILE A 102 2.78 -0.12 6.43
C ILE A 102 3.50 1.20 6.57
N ALA A 103 3.05 2.23 5.85
CA ALA A 103 3.61 3.57 5.94
C ALA A 103 3.56 4.06 7.39
N ILE A 104 2.45 3.85 8.10
CA ILE A 104 2.32 4.21 9.52
C ILE A 104 3.27 3.37 10.39
N ILE A 105 3.32 2.05 10.20
CA ILE A 105 4.18 1.12 10.95
C ILE A 105 5.65 1.49 10.83
N ILE A 106 6.10 1.93 9.66
CA ILE A 106 7.51 2.29 9.41
C ILE A 106 7.77 3.75 9.80
N SER A 107 6.88 4.68 9.42
CA SER A 107 7.10 6.11 9.62
C SER A 107 7.08 6.51 11.08
N ILE A 108 6.26 5.88 11.93
CA ILE A 108 6.20 6.21 13.36
C ILE A 108 7.54 5.89 14.07
N PRO A 109 8.09 4.67 14.02
CA PRO A 109 9.39 4.36 14.61
C PRO A 109 10.53 5.21 14.05
N VAL A 110 10.59 5.38 12.72
CA VAL A 110 11.62 6.19 12.07
C VAL A 110 11.52 7.66 12.53
N GLY A 111 10.31 8.21 12.60
CA GLY A 111 10.06 9.57 13.08
C GLY A 111 10.45 9.75 14.55
N ILE A 112 10.09 8.80 15.42
CA ILE A 112 10.47 8.83 16.84
C ILE A 112 11.99 8.76 16.99
N TRP A 113 12.67 7.93 16.20
CA TRP A 113 14.12 7.79 16.28
C TRP A 113 14.85 9.03 15.79
N ALA A 114 14.39 9.63 14.69
CA ALA A 114 14.90 10.89 14.17
C ALA A 114 14.71 12.05 15.17
N ALA A 115 13.64 12.04 15.96
CA ALA A 115 13.41 13.05 17.00
C ALA A 115 14.38 12.92 18.20
N ARG A 116 14.96 11.73 18.42
CA ARG A 116 15.85 11.46 19.56
C ARG A 116 17.34 11.50 19.21
N ASN A 117 17.71 11.43 17.93
CA ASN A 117 19.10 11.33 17.49
C ASN A 117 19.40 12.28 16.32
N ASP A 118 20.28 13.25 16.55
CA ASP A 118 20.70 14.25 15.55
C ASP A 118 21.34 13.63 14.30
N THR A 119 22.04 12.50 14.44
CA THR A 119 22.64 11.78 13.29
C THR A 119 21.55 11.15 12.43
N VAL A 120 20.55 10.50 13.05
CA VAL A 120 19.41 9.91 12.33
C VAL A 120 18.59 11.02 11.66
N SER A 121 18.36 12.13 12.37
CA SER A 121 17.69 13.32 11.82
C SER A 121 18.38 13.87 10.57
N ARG A 122 19.72 13.98 10.59
CA ARG A 122 20.51 14.45 9.45
C ARG A 122 20.45 13.52 8.24
N ILE A 123 20.33 12.20 8.44
CA ILE A 123 20.23 11.21 7.36
C ILE A 123 18.81 11.17 6.76
N VAL A 124 17.77 11.31 7.60
CA VAL A 124 16.38 11.22 7.15
C VAL A 124 15.92 12.50 6.43
N ARG A 125 16.40 13.68 6.87
CA ARG A 125 16.05 14.99 6.27
C ARG A 125 16.19 15.12 4.75
N PRO A 126 17.23 14.60 4.07
CA PRO A 126 17.35 14.69 2.61
C PRO A 126 16.47 13.69 1.83
N ILE A 127 15.86 12.70 2.50
CA ILE A 127 14.96 11.71 1.89
C ILE A 127 13.50 12.19 1.94
N LEU A 128 13.16 13.04 2.93
CA LEU A 128 11.90 13.78 3.03
C LEU A 128 11.92 15.02 2.12
#